data_AF-A0A928DL40-F1
#
_entry.id   AF-A0A928DL40-F1
#
_cell.length_a   1.000
_cell.length_b   1.000
_cell.length_c   1.000
_cell.angle_alpha   90.00
_cell.angle_beta   90.00
_cell.angle_gamma   90.00
#
_symmetry.space_group_name_H-M   'P 1'
#
loop_
_entity.id
_entity.type
_entity.pdbx_description
1 polymer ?
#
loop_
_entity_poly.entity_id
_entity_poly.type
_entity_poly.pdbx_seq_one_letter_code
_entity_poly.pdbx_strand_id
1 'polypeptide(L)'
;MEIKIISQPSSEIIVIKGRLDVTTTQDLEKTFTDLFNAGKNKMLIDCTELEYISSAGLRTLLTAAKTSKKIDGKIVLANLNTNVKQIFEISGFTSIFDIFDSLQNAVSALES
;
A
#
# COMPACT_ATOMS: atom_id res chain seq x y z
N MET A 1 -13.14 6.13 4.88
CA MET A 1 -11.90 5.31 4.92
C MET A 1 -11.13 5.77 6.14
N GLU A 2 -10.49 4.85 6.84
CA GLU A 2 -9.57 5.18 7.94
C GLU A 2 -8.17 4.70 7.56
N ILE A 3 -7.17 5.54 7.82
CA ILE A 3 -5.76 5.22 7.64
C ILE A 3 -5.09 5.32 9.00
N LYS A 4 -4.40 4.24 9.40
CA LYS A 4 -3.55 4.23 10.59
C LYS A 4 -2.13 3.90 10.19
N ILE A 5 -1.17 4.67 10.72
CA ILE A 5 0.26 4.45 10.50
C ILE A 5 0.86 3.86 11.78
N ILE A 6 1.59 2.75 11.63
CA ILE A 6 2.33 2.12 12.71
C ILE A 6 3.80 2.11 12.31
N SER A 7 4.60 2.92 13.01
CA SER A 7 6.03 3.00 12.75
C SER A 7 6.77 1.79 13.30
N GLN A 8 7.56 1.17 12.43
CA GLN A 8 8.55 0.15 12.77
C GLN A 8 9.95 0.76 12.70
N PRO A 9 10.99 0.11 13.27
CA PRO A 9 12.36 0.63 13.24
C PRO A 9 12.88 0.97 11.83
N SER A 10 12.47 0.21 10.82
CA SER A 10 13.00 0.29 9.45
C SER A 10 11.93 0.52 8.37
N SER A 11 10.65 0.57 8.74
CA SER A 11 9.54 0.69 7.79
C SER A 11 8.29 1.30 8.43
N GLU A 12 7.33 1.69 7.62
CA GLU A 12 6.02 2.16 8.08
C GLU A 12 4.94 1.17 7.64
N ILE A 13 4.05 0.78 8.56
CA ILE A 13 2.88 -0.04 8.25
C ILE A 13 1.67 0.89 8.12
N ILE A 14 1.06 0.91 6.94
CA ILE A 14 -0.11 1.70 6.59
C ILE A 14 -1.31 0.75 6.60
N VAL A 15 -2.13 0.82 7.63
CA VAL A 15 -3.37 0.05 7.74
C VAL A 15 -4.49 0.84 7.07
N ILE A 16 -5.15 0.22 6.09
CA ILE A 16 -6.28 0.83 5.37
C ILE A 16 -7.56 0.08 5.72
N LYS A 17 -8.54 0.82 6.26
CA LYS A 17 -9.87 0.30 6.59
C LYS A 17 -10.96 0.94 5.74
N GLY A 18 -11.86 0.10 5.25
CA GLY A 18 -13.02 0.49 4.44
C GLY A 18 -12.70 0.46 2.94
N ARG A 19 -13.01 1.53 2.22
CA ARG A 19 -12.96 1.56 0.75
C ARG A 19 -11.97 2.58 0.21
N LEU A 20 -11.21 2.18 -0.81
CA LEU A 20 -10.31 3.07 -1.56
C LEU A 20 -10.93 3.41 -2.91
N ASP A 21 -11.62 4.56 -2.98
CA ASP A 21 -12.28 5.05 -4.18
C ASP A 21 -12.05 6.55 -4.38
N VAL A 22 -12.71 7.15 -5.38
CA VAL A 22 -12.52 8.57 -5.75
C VAL A 22 -12.75 9.54 -4.58
N THR A 23 -13.54 9.15 -3.58
CA THR A 23 -13.83 9.99 -2.42
C THR A 23 -12.79 9.87 -1.31
N THR A 24 -11.95 8.83 -1.35
CA THR A 24 -11.00 8.50 -0.26
C THR A 24 -9.55 8.52 -0.71
N THR A 25 -9.26 8.53 -2.02
CA THR A 25 -7.89 8.51 -2.55
C THR A 25 -7.05 9.71 -2.13
N GLN A 26 -7.65 10.89 -1.91
CA GLN A 26 -6.91 12.10 -1.50
C GLN A 26 -6.18 11.92 -0.17
N ASP A 27 -6.80 11.26 0.81
CA ASP A 27 -6.20 11.03 2.13
C ASP A 27 -5.00 10.07 2.02
N LEU A 28 -5.09 9.08 1.13
CA LEU A 28 -4.00 8.13 0.89
C LEU A 28 -2.83 8.80 0.13
N GLU A 29 -3.12 9.64 -0.86
CA GLU A 29 -2.11 10.43 -1.58
C GLU A 29 -1.35 11.36 -0.65
N LYS A 30 -2.08 12.06 0.24
CA LYS A 30 -1.48 12.90 1.27
C LYS A 30 -0.60 12.07 2.21
N THR A 31 -1.08 10.92 2.66
CA THR A 31 -0.33 10.00 3.53
C THR A 31 1.01 9.60 2.89
N PHE A 32 1.00 9.15 1.63
CA PHE A 32 2.24 8.81 0.94
C PHE A 32 3.18 10.01 0.80
N THR A 33 2.64 11.18 0.44
CA THR A 33 3.43 12.40 0.29
C THR A 33 4.12 12.79 1.59
N ASP A 34 3.39 12.77 2.71
CA ASP A 34 3.93 13.10 4.03
C ASP A 34 5.02 12.12 4.45
N LEU A 35 4.83 10.82 4.21
CA LEU A 35 5.82 9.80 4.53
C LEU A 35 7.08 9.93 3.67
N PHE A 36 6.94 10.16 2.36
CA PHE A 36 8.09 10.40 1.49
C PHE A 36 8.87 11.65 1.89
N ASN A 37 8.17 12.74 2.24
CA ASN A 37 8.80 13.98 2.73
C ASN A 37 9.53 13.78 4.06
N ALA A 38 9.05 12.87 4.91
CA ALA A 38 9.70 12.47 6.15
C ALA A 38 10.88 11.49 5.94
N GLY A 39 11.26 11.20 4.68
CA GLY A 39 12.34 10.27 4.35
C GLY A 39 11.99 8.80 4.56
N LYS A 40 10.71 8.47 4.75
CA LYS A 40 10.25 7.08 4.89
C LYS A 40 10.09 6.50 3.49
N ASN A 41 10.95 5.53 3.15
CA ASN A 41 10.98 4.93 1.82
C ASN A 41 10.62 3.43 1.79
N LYS A 42 10.47 2.79 2.96
CA LYS A 42 10.01 1.41 3.12
C LYS A 42 8.62 1.38 3.74
N MET A 43 7.64 0.86 3.01
CA MET A 43 6.24 0.87 3.45
C MET A 43 5.56 -0.47 3.19
N LEU A 44 4.80 -0.93 4.18
CA LEU A 44 3.88 -2.07 4.08
C LEU A 44 2.45 -1.53 4.12
N ILE A 45 1.65 -1.85 3.13
CA ILE A 45 0.21 -1.57 3.14
C ILE A 45 -0.53 -2.82 3.64
N ASP A 46 -1.16 -2.72 4.81
CA ASP A 46 -2.04 -3.75 5.36
C ASP A 46 -3.46 -3.56 4.82
N CYS A 47 -3.90 -4.52 4.02
CA CYS A 47 -5.21 -4.53 3.37
C CYS A 47 -6.23 -5.45 4.08
N THR A 48 -5.94 -5.92 5.29
CA THR A 48 -6.82 -6.83 6.04
C THR A 48 -8.26 -6.30 6.14
N GLU A 49 -8.41 -5.00 6.39
CA GLU A 49 -9.72 -4.33 6.48
C GLU A 49 -10.07 -3.48 5.24
N LEU A 50 -9.35 -3.66 4.13
CA LEU A 50 -9.66 -3.00 2.86
C LEU A 50 -10.76 -3.80 2.16
N GLU A 51 -11.97 -3.28 2.12
CA GLU A 51 -13.16 -3.95 1.60
C GLU A 51 -13.24 -3.86 0.06
N TYR A 52 -12.75 -2.77 -0.52
CA TYR A 52 -12.89 -2.48 -1.95
C TYR A 52 -11.84 -1.48 -2.43
N ILE A 53 -11.43 -1.62 -3.69
CA ILE A 53 -10.57 -0.67 -4.40
C ILE A 53 -11.11 -0.38 -5.81
N SER A 54 -11.18 0.90 -6.19
CA SER A 54 -11.55 1.32 -7.55
C SER A 54 -10.31 1.63 -8.40
N SER A 55 -10.51 1.93 -9.69
CA SER A 55 -9.44 2.40 -10.59
C SER A 55 -8.71 3.64 -10.07
N ALA A 56 -9.40 4.52 -9.32
CA ALA A 56 -8.77 5.67 -8.68
C ALA A 56 -7.79 5.21 -7.59
N GLY A 57 -8.21 4.27 -6.73
CA GLY A 57 -7.36 3.67 -5.71
C GLY A 57 -6.13 2.97 -6.29
N LEU A 58 -6.32 2.16 -7.34
CA LEU A 58 -5.23 1.51 -8.06
C LEU A 58 -4.24 2.54 -8.63
N ARG A 59 -4.73 3.64 -9.22
CA ARG A 59 -3.88 4.71 -9.74
C ARG A 59 -3.07 5.40 -8.65
N THR A 60 -3.67 5.65 -7.48
CA THR A 60 -2.98 6.20 -6.31
C THR A 60 -1.84 5.28 -5.87
N LEU A 61 -2.10 3.98 -5.73
CA LEU A 61 -1.07 2.99 -5.39
C LEU A 61 0.04 2.93 -6.43
N LEU A 62 -0.30 2.91 -7.71
CA LEU A 62 0.67 2.91 -8.81
C LEU A 62 1.57 4.15 -8.79
N THR A 63 0.99 5.32 -8.47
CA THR A 63 1.74 6.57 -8.36
C THR A 63 2.72 6.51 -7.20
N ALA A 64 2.28 6.02 -6.03
CA ALA A 64 3.14 5.81 -4.88
C ALA A 64 4.29 4.82 -5.17
N ALA A 65 4.01 3.70 -5.84
CA ALA A 65 5.03 2.72 -6.24
C ALA A 65 6.08 3.33 -7.19
N LYS A 66 5.64 4.13 -8.16
CA LYS A 66 6.55 4.86 -9.06
C LYS A 66 7.41 5.88 -8.32
N THR A 67 6.85 6.62 -7.38
CA THR A 67 7.60 7.58 -6.55
C THR A 67 8.61 6.86 -5.66
N SER A 68 8.19 5.80 -4.97
CA SER A 68 9.05 4.97 -4.15
C SER A 68 10.25 4.42 -4.94
N LYS A 69 10.02 3.91 -6.15
CA LYS A 69 11.10 3.41 -7.02
C LYS A 69 12.13 4.48 -7.42
N LYS A 70 11.72 5.75 -7.54
CA LYS A 70 12.64 6.86 -7.89
C LYS A 70 13.60 7.22 -6.75
N ILE A 71 13.25 6.85 -5.52
CA ILE A 71 14.03 7.15 -4.31
C ILE A 71 14.63 5.87 -3.70
N ASP A 72 14.79 4.82 -4.50
CA ASP A 72 15.24 3.48 -4.08
C ASP A 72 14.47 2.94 -2.86
N GLY A 73 13.19 3.29 -2.77
CA GLY A 73 12.26 2.80 -1.77
C GLY A 73 11.59 1.49 -2.18
N LYS A 74 10.82 0.93 -1.25
CA LYS A 74 10.04 -0.29 -1.44
C LYS A 74 8.66 -0.15 -0.84
N ILE A 75 7.64 -0.49 -1.61
CA ILE A 75 6.25 -0.60 -1.15
C ILE A 75 5.80 -2.04 -1.40
N VAL A 76 5.30 -2.68 -0.36
CA VAL A 76 4.73 -4.04 -0.41
C VAL A 76 3.31 -4.03 0.15
N LEU A 77 2.50 -5.03 -0.21
CA LEU A 77 1.14 -5.20 0.31
C LEU A 77 1.02 -6.51 1.07
N ALA A 78 0.14 -6.55 2.05
CA ALA A 78 -0.26 -7.78 2.72
C ALA A 78 -1.77 -7.90 2.88
N ASN A 79 -2.23 -9.14 3.00
CA ASN A 79 -3.60 -9.49 3.40
C ASN A 79 -4.68 -8.91 2.48
N LEU A 80 -4.48 -8.97 1.16
CA LEU A 80 -5.57 -8.66 0.22
C LEU A 80 -6.71 -9.66 0.44
N ASN A 81 -7.92 -9.17 0.68
CA ASN A 81 -9.10 -10.03 0.67
C ASN A 81 -9.38 -10.56 -0.75
N THR A 82 -10.24 -11.57 -0.87
CA THR A 82 -10.55 -12.22 -2.16
C THR A 82 -11.00 -11.24 -3.24
N ASN A 83 -11.87 -10.27 -2.91
CA ASN A 83 -12.39 -9.30 -3.87
C ASN A 83 -11.30 -8.34 -4.36
N VAL A 84 -10.49 -7.82 -3.44
CA VAL A 84 -9.39 -6.91 -3.77
C VAL A 84 -8.31 -7.64 -4.57
N LYS A 85 -7.98 -8.88 -4.19
CA LYS A 85 -7.03 -9.72 -4.92
C LYS A 85 -7.47 -9.97 -6.36
N GLN A 86 -8.73 -10.31 -6.59
CA GLN A 86 -9.28 -10.47 -7.95
C GLN A 86 -9.17 -9.18 -8.77
N ILE A 87 -9.46 -8.02 -8.17
CA ILE A 87 -9.31 -6.73 -8.86
C ILE A 87 -7.85 -6.49 -9.24
N PHE A 88 -6.90 -6.80 -8.35
CA PHE A 88 -5.46 -6.69 -8.64
C PHE A 88 -5.03 -7.65 -9.76
N GLU A 89 -5.50 -8.89 -9.76
CA GLU A 89 -5.19 -9.88 -10.80
C GLU A 89 -5.71 -9.45 -12.17
N ILE A 90 -7.00 -9.08 -12.26
CA ILE A 90 -7.62 -8.61 -13.50
C ILE A 90 -6.93 -7.33 -14.02
N SER A 91 -6.51 -6.45 -13.12
CA SER A 91 -5.84 -5.19 -13.47
C SER A 91 -4.34 -5.34 -13.74
N GLY A 92 -3.76 -6.53 -13.52
CA GLY A 92 -2.32 -6.79 -13.69
C GLY A 92 -1.41 -6.23 -12.60
N PHE A 93 -1.98 -5.76 -11.48
CA PHE A 93 -1.22 -5.13 -10.38
C PHE A 93 -0.39 -6.12 -9.56
N THR A 94 -0.70 -7.42 -9.64
CA THR A 94 0.11 -8.49 -9.05
C THR A 94 1.53 -8.57 -9.63
N SER A 95 1.76 -7.99 -10.82
CA SER A 95 3.10 -7.88 -11.42
C SER A 95 3.90 -6.65 -10.98
N ILE A 96 3.24 -5.70 -10.32
CA ILE A 96 3.81 -4.39 -9.93
C ILE A 96 4.24 -4.41 -8.46
N PHE A 97 3.53 -5.17 -7.63
CA PHE A 97 3.72 -5.20 -6.20
C PHE A 97 4.08 -6.59 -5.71
N ASP A 98 5.00 -6.64 -4.75
CA ASP A 98 5.16 -7.80 -3.90
C ASP A 98 3.97 -7.86 -2.92
N ILE A 99 3.18 -8.92 -3.01
CA ILE A 99 1.95 -9.14 -2.22
C ILE A 99 2.14 -10.39 -1.38
N PHE A 100 1.89 -10.26 -0.07
CA PHE A 100 2.10 -11.32 0.91
C PHE A 100 0.79 -11.69 1.61
N ASP A 101 0.70 -12.93 2.08
CA ASP A 101 -0.45 -13.43 2.85
C ASP A 101 -0.33 -13.13 4.36
N SER A 102 0.73 -12.44 4.81
CA SER A 102 0.90 -12.06 6.21
C SER A 102 1.74 -10.78 6.36
N LEU A 103 1.49 -10.03 7.43
CA LEU A 103 2.31 -8.87 7.80
C LEU A 103 3.76 -9.25 8.07
N GLN A 104 3.99 -10.41 8.70
CA GLN A 104 5.32 -10.87 9.05
C GLN A 104 6.19 -11.07 7.81
N ASN A 105 5.69 -11.79 6.81
CA ASN A 105 6.43 -12.03 5.56
C ASN A 105 6.70 -10.71 4.82
N ALA A 106 5.73 -9.79 4.83
CA ALA A 106 5.87 -8.51 4.17
C ALA A 106 6.90 -7.61 4.86
N VAL A 107 6.94 -7.57 6.19
CA VAL A 107 7.97 -6.85 6.95
C VAL A 107 9.35 -7.43 6.68
N SER A 108 9.51 -8.75 6.72
CA SER A 108 10.81 -9.38 6.41
C SER A 108 11.31 -9.03 5.01
N ALA A 109 10.41 -8.91 4.02
CA ALA A 109 10.76 -8.48 2.67
C ALA A 109 11.17 -7.00 2.55
N LEU A 110 10.85 -6.16 3.53
CA LEU A 110 11.33 -4.77 3.61
C LEU A 110 12.68 -4.66 4.30
N GLU A 111 13.06 -5.64 5.12
CA GLU A 111 14.34 -5.67 5.84
C GLU A 111 15.49 -6.20 4.99
N SER A 112 15.19 -7.10 4.05
CA SER A 112 16.10 -7.63 3.02
C SER A 112 16.45 -6.58 1.97
#